data_AF-A0AAW2Z8U6-F1
#
_entry.id   AF-A0AAW2Z8U6-F1
#
_cell.length_a   1.000
_cell.length_b   1.000
_cell.length_c   1.000
_cell.angle_alpha   90.00
_cell.angle_beta   90.00
_cell.angle_gamma   90.00
#
_symmetry.space_group_name_H-M   'P 1'
#
loop_
_entity.id
_entity.type
_entity.pdbx_description
1 polymer ?
#
loop_
_entity_poly.entity_id
_entity_poly.type
_entity_poly.pdbx_seq_one_letter_code
_entity_poly.pdbx_strand_id
1 'polypeptide(L)'
;MRSIRLRLLLVLIALCSTITSTHDYNKFDVTLVFDPQSRSIAEEICSRVKTEYKINTEINESNIKLHFISEKQIDFFKNAVRSETKSRGIHSTSLTVEDSYKTSESYKKYMSQTTSSSIKYHNYDQLGDFLTRMNEQYPDATSIFSIGQSAQSRELRGLRINTPSKSSIPKPKFRYVGNMHGDEVVGREMLIQFTEYVLTEYYNSTSKDYRVKNLLDSMDMYVLPSMNPDGYELKQRENVNYQDLNRDFPDQFIPESQTREPQPETRAIMNWFTSNSFVLGANFHGGAVVASYPFDGFPSGDIGSQGVISKAPDHDLYVLLARTYADNHKNMMGPDKEFPSGITNGAQWYSLYGGMQDYGIVNAGCPEITMELSDIKSPPEAALDGFWNDNKLSLLAYAEVIYKGVGGLIYNNVGERVNSTCLVTFSDASRDYKTTHTVLPRDNGFYYRVLYPGSYDMTVKCEGSKQLSTKSVVVNKDSKKPTPLNWMVGSSASRPGQLATSGSSTLNVIPFYLLIVYIVFGLF
;
A
#
# COMPACT_ATOMS: atom_id res chain seq x y z
N MET A 1 -8.29 -46.37 -31.94
CA MET A 1 -8.65 -45.61 -30.72
C MET A 1 -7.45 -44.80 -30.20
N ARG A 2 -7.02 -43.78 -30.96
CA ARG A 2 -5.79 -43.00 -30.67
C ARG A 2 -6.04 -41.48 -30.70
N SER A 3 -7.28 -41.01 -30.54
CA SER A 3 -7.64 -39.60 -30.83
C SER A 3 -8.34 -38.83 -29.69
N ILE A 4 -8.16 -39.24 -28.43
CA ILE A 4 -8.69 -38.48 -27.27
C ILE A 4 -7.57 -37.82 -26.44
N ARG A 5 -6.30 -38.22 -26.61
CA ARG A 5 -5.17 -37.73 -25.80
C ARG A 5 -4.56 -36.37 -26.22
N LEU A 6 -5.04 -35.72 -27.28
CA LEU A 6 -4.37 -34.52 -27.83
C LEU A 6 -5.13 -33.19 -27.70
N ARG A 7 -6.36 -33.17 -27.17
CA ARG A 7 -7.18 -31.93 -27.13
C ARG A 7 -7.14 -31.13 -25.82
N LEU A 8 -6.59 -31.68 -24.74
CA LEU A 8 -6.36 -30.93 -23.49
C LEU A 8 -4.97 -30.27 -23.43
N LEU A 9 -4.05 -30.64 -24.32
CA LEU A 9 -2.64 -30.24 -24.24
C LEU A 9 -2.33 -28.85 -24.86
N LEU A 10 -3.30 -28.21 -25.53
CA LEU A 10 -3.06 -27.00 -26.33
C LEU A 10 -3.51 -25.68 -25.68
N VAL A 11 -4.11 -25.70 -24.49
CA VAL A 11 -4.66 -24.46 -23.86
C VAL A 11 -3.77 -23.89 -22.75
N LEU A 12 -2.72 -24.57 -22.28
CA LEU A 12 -2.01 -24.18 -21.04
C LEU A 12 -0.48 -24.01 -21.14
N ILE A 13 0.12 -24.04 -22.34
CA ILE A 13 1.59 -23.94 -22.49
C ILE A 13 2.12 -22.50 -22.45
N ALA A 14 1.27 -21.47 -22.38
CA ALA A 14 1.74 -20.10 -22.18
C ALA A 14 1.58 -19.71 -20.69
N LEU A 15 2.67 -19.80 -19.90
CA LEU A 15 2.96 -19.06 -18.64
C LEU A 15 3.80 -19.91 -17.67
N CYS A 16 5.04 -20.23 -18.04
CA CYS A 16 6.01 -20.76 -17.08
C CYS A 16 7.37 -20.12 -17.31
N SER A 17 7.59 -18.94 -16.71
CA SER A 17 8.91 -18.50 -16.29
C SER A 17 8.98 -18.54 -14.76
N THR A 18 9.74 -19.50 -14.27
CA THR A 18 10.51 -19.52 -13.00
C THR A 18 9.93 -18.78 -11.78
N ILE A 19 9.31 -19.54 -10.86
CA ILE A 19 9.18 -19.15 -9.46
C ILE A 19 9.99 -20.17 -8.66
N THR A 20 11.17 -19.77 -8.22
CA THR A 20 11.95 -20.44 -7.17
C THR A 20 11.82 -19.60 -5.92
N SER A 21 10.72 -19.72 -5.19
CA SER A 21 10.70 -19.36 -3.77
C SER A 21 9.80 -20.33 -3.04
N THR A 22 10.42 -21.07 -2.12
CA THR A 22 9.77 -21.94 -1.14
C THR A 22 9.12 -21.04 -0.09
N HIS A 23 7.96 -20.47 -0.41
CA HIS A 23 7.06 -19.92 0.60
C HIS A 23 5.84 -20.84 0.69
N ASP A 24 5.37 -21.06 1.90
CA ASP A 24 4.37 -22.07 2.24
C ASP A 24 3.00 -21.66 1.71
N TYR A 25 2.71 -22.00 0.46
CA TYR A 25 1.40 -21.80 -0.17
C TYR A 25 0.40 -22.94 0.16
N ASN A 26 0.72 -23.76 1.16
CA ASN A 26 0.10 -25.06 1.38
C ASN A 26 -1.11 -24.95 2.31
N LYS A 27 -2.27 -24.55 1.78
CA LYS A 27 -3.53 -24.45 2.54
C LYS A 27 -4.13 -25.82 2.86
N PHE A 28 -3.86 -26.82 2.03
CA PHE A 28 -4.39 -28.17 2.18
C PHE A 28 -3.32 -29.23 1.92
N ASP A 29 -3.18 -30.15 2.87
CA ASP A 29 -2.41 -31.37 2.69
C ASP A 29 -3.33 -32.43 2.10
N VAL A 30 -3.03 -32.88 0.88
CA VAL A 30 -3.72 -34.03 0.28
C VAL A 30 -2.78 -35.21 0.33
N THR A 31 -3.13 -36.21 1.13
CA THR A 31 -2.37 -37.44 1.21
C THR A 31 -2.98 -38.47 0.26
N LEU A 32 -2.20 -38.87 -0.75
CA LEU A 32 -2.50 -40.01 -1.59
C LEU A 32 -1.87 -41.25 -0.97
N VAL A 33 -2.71 -42.17 -0.49
CA VAL A 33 -2.29 -43.50 -0.02
C VAL A 33 -2.50 -44.52 -1.14
N PHE A 34 -1.48 -45.33 -1.40
CA PHE A 34 -1.46 -46.34 -2.44
C PHE A 34 -0.83 -47.64 -1.94
N ASP A 35 -1.19 -48.77 -2.55
CA ASP A 35 -0.52 -50.04 -2.29
C ASP A 35 0.90 -50.04 -2.92
N PRO A 36 1.87 -50.80 -2.37
CA PRO A 36 3.25 -50.80 -2.86
C PRO A 36 3.42 -51.14 -4.36
N GLN A 37 2.50 -51.92 -4.94
CA GLN A 37 2.58 -52.31 -6.36
C GLN A 37 2.15 -51.16 -7.29
N SER A 38 1.40 -50.19 -6.77
CA SER A 38 0.91 -49.01 -7.49
C SER A 38 1.83 -47.78 -7.39
N ARG A 39 2.99 -47.89 -6.71
CA ARG A 39 3.90 -46.77 -6.42
C ARG A 39 4.34 -45.99 -7.67
N SER A 40 4.79 -46.69 -8.71
CA SER A 40 5.30 -46.05 -9.94
C SER A 40 4.22 -45.22 -10.65
N ILE A 41 2.96 -45.65 -10.58
CA ILE A 41 1.82 -44.94 -11.16
C ILE A 41 1.45 -43.73 -10.29
N ALA A 42 1.49 -43.87 -8.96
CA ALA A 42 1.24 -42.78 -8.04
C ALA A 42 2.28 -41.65 -8.22
N GLU A 43 3.57 -42.00 -8.33
CA GLU A 43 4.66 -41.05 -8.61
C GLU A 43 4.49 -40.37 -9.98
N GLU A 44 4.04 -41.06 -11.03
CA GLU A 44 3.75 -40.48 -12.36
C GLU A 44 2.62 -39.45 -12.30
N ILE A 45 1.51 -39.78 -11.63
CA ILE A 45 0.36 -38.87 -11.47
C ILE A 45 0.78 -37.64 -10.67
N CYS A 46 1.49 -37.82 -9.55
CA CYS A 46 1.95 -36.73 -8.72
C CYS A 46 2.99 -35.84 -9.42
N SER A 47 3.91 -36.42 -10.21
CA SER A 47 4.89 -35.67 -11.01
C SER A 47 4.21 -34.77 -12.05
N ARG A 48 3.19 -35.29 -12.75
CA ARG A 48 2.40 -34.49 -13.70
C ARG A 48 1.70 -33.32 -13.02
N VAL A 49 1.05 -33.57 -11.89
CA VAL A 49 0.33 -32.54 -11.13
C VAL A 49 1.29 -31.50 -10.56
N LYS A 50 2.47 -31.93 -10.06
CA LYS A 50 3.55 -31.04 -9.64
C LYS A 50 4.00 -30.11 -10.76
N THR A 51 4.23 -30.63 -11.96
CA THR A 51 4.64 -29.82 -13.11
C THR A 51 3.54 -28.87 -13.58
N GLU A 52 2.30 -29.35 -13.64
CA GLU A 52 1.15 -28.58 -14.15
C GLU A 52 0.75 -27.45 -13.18
N TYR A 53 0.77 -27.71 -11.87
CA TYR A 53 0.28 -26.77 -10.84
C TYR A 53 1.38 -26.12 -9.99
N LYS A 54 2.65 -26.44 -10.24
CA LYS A 54 3.81 -25.96 -9.48
C LYS A 54 3.68 -26.17 -7.96
N ILE A 55 3.06 -27.28 -7.55
CA ILE A 55 2.83 -27.60 -6.13
C ILE A 55 4.00 -28.36 -5.51
N ASN A 56 4.17 -28.25 -4.19
CA ASN A 56 5.15 -29.03 -3.46
C ASN A 56 4.65 -30.45 -3.18
N THR A 57 5.58 -31.40 -3.13
CA THR A 57 5.28 -32.83 -2.99
C THR A 57 6.28 -33.49 -2.06
N GLU A 58 5.80 -34.20 -1.04
CA GLU A 58 6.60 -35.06 -0.17
C GLU A 58 6.24 -36.53 -0.45
N ILE A 59 7.26 -37.35 -0.68
CA ILE A 59 7.08 -38.76 -1.06
C ILE A 59 7.66 -39.63 0.06
N ASN A 60 6.82 -40.46 0.66
CA ASN A 60 7.21 -41.49 1.63
C ASN A 60 6.96 -42.89 1.05
N GLU A 61 7.30 -43.95 1.80
CA GLU A 61 7.23 -45.34 1.32
C GLU A 61 5.82 -45.81 0.90
N SER A 62 4.76 -45.28 1.53
CA SER A 62 3.37 -45.71 1.32
C SER A 62 2.39 -44.55 1.08
N ASN A 63 2.87 -43.32 1.03
CA ASN A 63 2.04 -42.15 0.77
C ASN A 63 2.81 -41.05 0.03
N ILE A 64 2.08 -40.26 -0.75
CA ILE A 64 2.55 -39.00 -1.31
C ILE A 64 1.69 -37.89 -0.72
N LYS A 65 2.31 -36.98 0.00
CA LYS A 65 1.67 -35.76 0.48
C LYS A 65 1.87 -34.67 -0.57
N LEU A 66 0.76 -34.10 -1.01
CA LEU A 66 0.70 -33.02 -1.98
C LEU A 66 0.16 -31.79 -1.31
N HIS A 67 0.81 -30.67 -1.55
CA HIS A 67 0.50 -29.44 -0.88
C HIS A 67 -0.26 -28.50 -1.82
N PHE A 68 -1.55 -28.27 -1.55
CA PHE A 68 -2.45 -27.52 -2.43
C PHE A 68 -2.84 -26.16 -1.85
N ILE A 69 -3.09 -25.20 -2.75
CA ILE A 69 -3.37 -23.80 -2.41
C ILE A 69 -4.89 -23.53 -2.40
N SER A 70 -5.69 -24.34 -3.11
CA SER A 70 -7.16 -24.16 -3.19
C SER A 70 -7.95 -25.46 -3.32
N GLU A 71 -9.21 -25.44 -2.85
CA GLU A 71 -10.17 -26.56 -3.04
C GLU A 71 -10.41 -26.91 -4.50
N LYS A 72 -10.33 -25.92 -5.42
CA LYS A 72 -10.46 -26.13 -6.86
C LYS A 72 -9.31 -26.96 -7.44
N GLN A 73 -8.07 -26.71 -6.99
CA GLN A 73 -6.92 -27.55 -7.35
C GLN A 73 -7.06 -28.97 -6.78
N ILE A 74 -7.61 -29.10 -5.57
CA ILE A 74 -7.89 -30.40 -4.94
C ILE A 74 -8.96 -31.16 -5.73
N ASP A 75 -10.03 -30.52 -6.16
CA ASP A 75 -11.10 -31.17 -6.92
C ASP A 75 -10.63 -31.60 -8.32
N PHE A 76 -9.82 -30.78 -8.98
CA PHE A 76 -9.16 -31.18 -10.20
C PHE A 76 -8.23 -32.39 -9.97
N PHE A 77 -7.41 -32.34 -8.93
CA PHE A 77 -6.52 -33.44 -8.57
C PHE A 77 -7.30 -34.73 -8.25
N LYS A 78 -8.37 -34.65 -7.43
CA LYS A 78 -9.27 -35.77 -7.15
C LYS A 78 -9.84 -36.37 -8.43
N ASN A 79 -10.25 -35.54 -9.39
CA ASN A 79 -10.77 -35.99 -10.68
C ASN A 79 -9.69 -36.63 -11.55
N ALA A 80 -8.47 -36.08 -11.58
CA ALA A 80 -7.34 -36.64 -12.30
C ALA A 80 -6.92 -38.01 -11.73
N VAL A 81 -6.81 -38.13 -10.41
CA VAL A 81 -6.52 -39.40 -9.73
C VAL A 81 -7.61 -40.42 -10.03
N ARG A 82 -8.90 -40.07 -9.85
CA ARG A 82 -10.03 -40.97 -10.15
C ARG A 82 -10.06 -41.44 -11.60
N SER A 83 -9.75 -40.56 -12.55
CA SER A 83 -9.72 -40.89 -13.98
C SER A 83 -8.58 -41.86 -14.30
N GLU A 84 -7.38 -41.62 -13.78
CA GLU A 84 -6.20 -42.44 -14.04
C GLU A 84 -6.28 -43.80 -13.32
N THR A 85 -6.70 -43.84 -12.05
CA THR A 85 -6.84 -45.09 -11.27
C THR A 85 -7.85 -46.04 -11.91
N LYS A 86 -8.98 -45.51 -12.38
CA LYS A 86 -10.01 -46.28 -13.11
C LYS A 86 -9.49 -46.82 -14.44
N SER A 87 -8.64 -46.08 -15.16
CA SER A 87 -8.11 -46.49 -16.46
C SER A 87 -6.99 -47.53 -16.38
N ARG A 88 -6.31 -47.63 -15.23
CA ARG A 88 -5.13 -48.51 -15.02
C ARG A 88 -5.37 -49.67 -14.04
N GLY A 89 -6.59 -49.86 -13.54
CA GLY A 89 -6.96 -51.03 -12.73
C GLY A 89 -6.43 -51.01 -11.29
N ILE A 90 -6.22 -49.84 -10.69
CA ILE A 90 -5.75 -49.72 -9.30
C ILE A 90 -6.94 -49.95 -8.34
N HIS A 91 -6.79 -50.88 -7.39
CA HIS A 91 -7.89 -51.38 -6.57
C HIS A 91 -8.08 -50.68 -5.21
N SER A 92 -7.15 -49.84 -4.75
CA SER A 92 -7.34 -49.05 -3.53
C SER A 92 -6.47 -47.79 -3.53
N THR A 93 -7.10 -46.63 -3.74
CA THR A 93 -6.51 -45.32 -3.41
C THR A 93 -7.44 -44.58 -2.47
N SER A 94 -6.98 -44.24 -1.27
CA SER A 94 -7.69 -43.28 -0.42
C SER A 94 -7.01 -41.92 -0.52
N LEU A 95 -7.82 -40.90 -0.73
CA LEU A 95 -7.41 -39.50 -0.68
C LEU A 95 -7.95 -38.91 0.62
N THR A 96 -7.07 -38.58 1.55
CA THR A 96 -7.43 -37.72 2.68
C THR A 96 -7.04 -36.29 2.34
N VAL A 97 -7.96 -35.37 2.60
CA VAL A 97 -7.72 -33.93 2.47
C VAL A 97 -7.75 -33.38 3.88
N GLU A 98 -6.61 -32.96 4.37
CA GLU A 98 -6.50 -32.25 5.63
C GLU A 98 -6.30 -30.77 5.33
N ASP A 99 -7.12 -29.95 5.97
CA ASP A 99 -6.90 -28.51 6.04
C ASP A 99 -5.73 -28.30 7.02
N SER A 100 -4.50 -28.37 6.49
CA SER A 100 -3.26 -28.23 7.26
C SER A 100 -3.27 -26.92 8.05
N TYR A 101 -3.90 -25.90 7.50
CA TYR A 101 -4.19 -24.62 8.13
C TYR A 101 -4.99 -24.77 9.45
N LYS A 102 -6.09 -25.54 9.50
CA LYS A 102 -6.87 -25.80 10.74
C LYS A 102 -6.11 -26.59 11.81
N THR A 103 -5.04 -27.28 11.42
CA THR A 103 -4.24 -28.10 12.34
C THR A 103 -3.00 -27.37 12.88
N SER A 104 -2.63 -26.22 12.29
CA SER A 104 -1.49 -25.41 12.70
C SER A 104 -1.60 -24.92 14.15
N GLU A 105 -0.46 -24.81 14.84
CA GLU A 105 -0.40 -24.26 16.20
C GLU A 105 -0.92 -22.82 16.25
N SER A 106 -0.63 -22.03 15.21
CA SER A 106 -1.12 -20.66 15.07
C SER A 106 -2.66 -20.61 14.98
N TYR A 107 -3.29 -21.48 14.20
CA TYR A 107 -4.77 -21.56 14.14
C TYR A 107 -5.38 -21.97 15.47
N LYS A 108 -4.82 -22.98 16.14
CA LYS A 108 -5.25 -23.42 17.47
C LYS A 108 -5.11 -22.30 18.51
N LYS A 109 -4.02 -21.53 18.45
CA LYS A 109 -3.80 -20.34 19.28
C LYS A 109 -4.90 -19.31 19.06
N TYR A 110 -5.23 -18.96 17.82
CA TYR A 110 -6.33 -18.02 17.55
C TYR A 110 -7.68 -18.51 18.07
N MET A 111 -8.02 -19.79 17.83
CA MET A 111 -9.29 -20.37 18.28
C MET A 111 -9.41 -20.49 19.81
N SER A 112 -8.28 -20.60 20.52
CA SER A 112 -8.26 -20.67 22.00
C SER A 112 -8.30 -19.29 22.67
N GLN A 113 -7.95 -18.23 21.95
CA GLN A 113 -7.86 -16.87 22.49
C GLN A 113 -9.15 -16.07 22.37
N THR A 114 -10.16 -16.51 21.61
CA THR A 114 -11.36 -15.69 21.35
C THR A 114 -12.62 -16.52 21.16
N THR A 115 -13.69 -16.18 21.91
CA THR A 115 -14.98 -16.90 21.89
C THR A 115 -16.03 -16.29 20.97
N SER A 116 -15.83 -15.04 20.50
CA SER A 116 -16.65 -14.37 19.47
C SER A 116 -15.98 -13.07 19.02
N SER A 117 -15.96 -12.78 17.71
CA SER A 117 -15.50 -11.49 17.16
C SER A 117 -16.68 -10.68 16.61
N SER A 118 -16.65 -9.37 16.85
CA SER A 118 -17.59 -8.40 16.27
C SER A 118 -17.30 -8.08 14.81
N ILE A 119 -16.05 -8.25 14.39
CA ILE A 119 -15.58 -8.05 13.02
C ILE A 119 -15.86 -9.31 12.19
N LYS A 120 -16.33 -9.11 10.96
CA LYS A 120 -16.67 -10.17 10.00
C LYS A 120 -15.96 -9.95 8.69
N TYR A 121 -15.80 -11.02 7.92
CA TYR A 121 -15.34 -10.89 6.55
C TYR A 121 -16.41 -10.26 5.68
N HIS A 122 -16.00 -9.27 4.88
CA HIS A 122 -16.88 -8.60 3.92
C HIS A 122 -16.56 -9.11 2.52
N ASN A 123 -17.48 -9.85 1.91
CA ASN A 123 -17.41 -10.12 0.46
C ASN A 123 -17.51 -8.84 -0.36
N TYR A 124 -17.40 -8.95 -1.68
CA TYR A 124 -17.40 -7.81 -2.58
C TYR A 124 -18.64 -6.92 -2.35
N ASP A 125 -19.83 -7.51 -2.34
CA ASP A 125 -21.09 -6.78 -2.18
C ASP A 125 -21.21 -6.13 -0.80
N GLN A 126 -20.87 -6.86 0.26
CA GLN A 126 -20.87 -6.36 1.64
C GLN A 126 -19.87 -5.21 1.85
N LEU A 127 -18.72 -5.23 1.18
CA LEU A 127 -17.80 -4.08 1.15
C LEU A 127 -18.46 -2.88 0.46
N GLY A 128 -19.24 -3.11 -0.60
CA GLY A 128 -20.03 -2.05 -1.24
C GLY A 128 -21.08 -1.44 -0.34
N ASP A 129 -21.82 -2.28 0.37
CA ASP A 129 -22.83 -1.85 1.34
C ASP A 129 -22.19 -1.07 2.49
N PHE A 130 -21.02 -1.50 2.95
CA PHE A 130 -20.22 -0.77 3.93
C PHE A 130 -19.84 0.63 3.44
N LEU A 131 -19.26 0.73 2.24
CA LEU A 131 -18.85 2.01 1.66
C LEU A 131 -20.06 2.96 1.47
N THR A 132 -21.18 2.40 1.03
CA THR A 132 -22.45 3.14 0.86
C THR A 132 -22.97 3.67 2.20
N ARG A 133 -23.05 2.82 3.23
CA ARG A 133 -23.45 3.25 4.58
C ARG A 133 -22.57 4.36 5.12
N MET A 134 -21.24 4.22 5.04
CA MET A 134 -20.32 5.23 5.56
C MET A 134 -20.49 6.56 4.82
N ASN A 135 -20.70 6.51 3.50
CA ASN A 135 -20.94 7.68 2.69
C ASN A 135 -22.27 8.39 3.02
N GLU A 136 -23.34 7.62 3.22
CA GLU A 136 -24.65 8.15 3.61
C GLU A 136 -24.67 8.71 5.03
N GLN A 137 -23.91 8.11 5.96
CA GLN A 137 -23.85 8.55 7.35
C GLN A 137 -22.98 9.79 7.54
N TYR A 138 -21.93 9.97 6.72
CA TYR A 138 -20.97 11.08 6.83
C TYR A 138 -20.75 11.82 5.49
N PRO A 139 -21.82 12.34 4.84
CA PRO A 139 -21.78 12.81 3.45
C PRO A 139 -20.98 14.11 3.24
N ASP A 140 -20.72 14.87 4.31
CA ASP A 140 -19.92 16.10 4.27
C ASP A 140 -18.41 15.83 4.33
N ALA A 141 -18.01 14.66 4.81
CA ALA A 141 -16.61 14.26 4.92
C ALA A 141 -16.21 13.12 3.99
N THR A 142 -17.14 12.45 3.32
CA THR A 142 -16.82 11.22 2.57
C THR A 142 -17.33 11.24 1.13
N SER A 143 -16.63 10.49 0.27
CA SER A 143 -17.06 10.21 -1.11
C SER A 143 -16.56 8.83 -1.53
N ILE A 144 -17.44 8.01 -2.11
CA ILE A 144 -17.04 6.74 -2.72
C ILE A 144 -16.31 7.05 -4.03
N PHE A 145 -15.19 6.37 -4.26
CA PHE A 145 -14.47 6.43 -5.52
C PHE A 145 -14.25 5.03 -6.09
N SER A 146 -14.01 4.96 -7.39
CA SER A 146 -13.43 3.79 -8.06
C SER A 146 -12.22 4.24 -8.88
N ILE A 147 -11.16 3.44 -8.86
CA ILE A 147 -9.94 3.72 -9.63
C ILE A 147 -9.89 2.97 -10.96
N GLY A 148 -10.87 2.10 -11.21
CA GLY A 148 -10.93 1.22 -12.37
C GLY A 148 -11.69 -0.07 -12.05
N GLN A 149 -11.61 -1.04 -12.94
CA GLN A 149 -12.25 -2.33 -12.79
C GLN A 149 -11.23 -3.47 -12.80
N SER A 150 -11.55 -4.55 -12.09
CA SER A 150 -10.80 -5.80 -12.13
C SER A 150 -10.99 -6.52 -13.46
N ALA A 151 -10.25 -7.59 -13.68
CA ALA A 151 -10.41 -8.43 -14.87
C ALA A 151 -11.82 -9.07 -14.98
N GLN A 152 -12.53 -9.30 -13.87
CA GLN A 152 -13.95 -9.70 -13.87
C GLN A 152 -14.93 -8.52 -13.79
N SER A 153 -14.49 -7.30 -14.13
CA SER A 153 -15.33 -6.09 -14.14
C SER A 153 -15.89 -5.67 -12.78
N ARG A 154 -15.24 -6.05 -11.67
CA ARG A 154 -15.56 -5.52 -10.34
C ARG A 154 -14.89 -4.17 -10.16
N GLU A 155 -15.63 -3.14 -9.75
CA GLU A 155 -15.06 -1.84 -9.40
C GLU A 155 -14.02 -1.97 -8.27
N LEU A 156 -12.84 -1.36 -8.46
CA LEU A 156 -11.82 -1.17 -7.43
C LEU A 156 -12.21 0.05 -6.60
N ARG A 157 -13.21 -0.17 -5.73
CA ARG A 157 -13.87 0.87 -4.96
C ARG A 157 -13.27 1.09 -3.58
N GLY A 158 -13.23 2.35 -3.16
CA GLY A 158 -12.76 2.78 -1.85
C GLY A 158 -13.53 3.98 -1.32
N LEU A 159 -13.16 4.44 -0.13
CA LEU A 159 -13.72 5.65 0.49
C LEU A 159 -12.65 6.72 0.59
N ARG A 160 -12.95 7.90 0.03
CA ARG A 160 -12.19 9.11 0.29
C ARG A 160 -12.80 9.81 1.51
N ILE A 161 -11.98 10.11 2.50
CA ILE A 161 -12.31 10.83 3.73
C ILE A 161 -11.58 12.17 3.71
N ASN A 162 -12.34 13.25 3.52
CA ASN A 162 -11.85 14.61 3.44
C ASN A 162 -12.83 15.56 4.15
N THR A 163 -12.58 15.83 5.43
CA THR A 163 -13.46 16.70 6.23
C THR A 163 -13.45 18.15 5.70
N PRO A 164 -14.53 18.91 5.86
CA PRO A 164 -14.58 20.31 5.44
C PRO A 164 -13.46 21.15 6.07
N SER A 165 -12.76 21.92 5.25
CA SER A 165 -11.70 22.82 5.69
C SER A 165 -12.13 24.27 5.57
N LYS A 166 -11.85 25.09 6.60
CA LYS A 166 -11.95 26.55 6.50
C LYS A 166 -10.77 27.19 5.76
N SER A 167 -9.69 26.43 5.58
CA SER A 167 -8.50 26.88 4.87
C SER A 167 -8.68 26.71 3.35
N SER A 168 -8.24 27.70 2.59
CA SER A 168 -8.15 27.61 1.12
C SER A 168 -6.95 26.78 0.64
N ILE A 169 -6.07 26.35 1.55
CA ILE A 169 -4.93 25.49 1.25
C ILE A 169 -5.42 24.03 1.18
N PRO A 170 -5.14 23.30 0.08
CA PRO A 170 -5.46 21.88 -0.03
C PRO A 170 -4.83 21.06 1.10
N LYS A 171 -5.53 20.00 1.51
CA LYS A 171 -4.96 19.01 2.42
C LYS A 171 -4.04 18.06 1.65
N PRO A 172 -2.89 17.63 2.21
CA PRO A 172 -2.05 16.61 1.60
C PRO A 172 -2.79 15.27 1.44
N LYS A 173 -2.57 14.59 0.32
CA LYS A 173 -3.24 13.32 -0.01
C LYS A 173 -2.51 12.13 0.59
N PHE A 174 -3.23 11.31 1.35
CA PHE A 174 -2.75 10.09 1.99
C PHE A 174 -3.48 8.87 1.43
N ARG A 175 -2.83 7.70 1.34
CA ARG A 175 -3.52 6.48 0.89
C ARG A 175 -3.21 5.23 1.72
N TYR A 176 -4.20 4.35 1.82
CA TYR A 176 -4.04 2.98 2.27
C TYR A 176 -4.62 1.99 1.25
N VAL A 177 -3.88 0.92 0.95
CA VAL A 177 -4.28 -0.11 -0.01
C VAL A 177 -4.18 -1.50 0.62
N GLY A 178 -5.29 -2.22 0.68
CA GLY A 178 -5.32 -3.59 1.19
C GLY A 178 -5.53 -4.63 0.10
N ASN A 179 -5.20 -5.88 0.42
CA ASN A 179 -5.70 -7.07 -0.29
C ASN A 179 -5.42 -7.02 -1.79
N MET A 180 -4.16 -6.69 -2.14
CA MET A 180 -3.64 -6.88 -3.50
C MET A 180 -3.37 -8.36 -3.80
N HIS A 181 -3.07 -9.14 -2.77
CA HIS A 181 -3.25 -10.60 -2.81
C HIS A 181 -4.60 -10.95 -2.21
N GLY A 182 -5.41 -11.68 -2.96
CA GLY A 182 -6.81 -11.93 -2.62
C GLY A 182 -7.00 -12.76 -1.34
N ASP A 183 -6.09 -13.69 -1.06
CA ASP A 183 -6.11 -14.56 0.13
C ASP A 183 -5.51 -13.92 1.39
N GLU A 184 -4.92 -12.72 1.27
CA GLU A 184 -4.36 -11.93 2.37
C GLU A 184 -5.41 -10.93 2.87
N VAL A 185 -6.30 -11.41 3.73
CA VAL A 185 -7.58 -10.75 4.04
C VAL A 185 -7.52 -9.81 5.24
N VAL A 186 -6.51 -9.92 6.10
CA VAL A 186 -6.43 -9.11 7.34
C VAL A 186 -6.34 -7.63 7.00
N GLY A 187 -5.50 -7.23 6.04
CA GLY A 187 -5.39 -5.84 5.58
C GLY A 187 -6.73 -5.25 5.11
N ARG A 188 -7.53 -6.03 4.36
CA ARG A 188 -8.88 -5.61 3.92
C ARG A 188 -9.75 -5.22 5.10
N GLU A 189 -9.88 -6.10 6.08
CA GLU A 189 -10.75 -5.89 7.22
C GLU A 189 -10.21 -4.81 8.16
N MET A 190 -8.88 -4.71 8.35
CA MET A 190 -8.28 -3.63 9.12
C MET A 190 -8.58 -2.25 8.52
N LEU A 191 -8.60 -2.13 7.20
CA LEU A 191 -8.93 -0.87 6.52
C LEU A 191 -10.42 -0.52 6.60
N ILE A 192 -11.32 -1.51 6.54
CA ILE A 192 -12.75 -1.33 6.78
C ILE A 192 -12.97 -0.82 8.22
N GLN A 193 -12.36 -1.49 9.20
CA GLN A 193 -12.49 -1.12 10.61
C GLN A 193 -11.85 0.22 10.95
N PHE A 194 -10.70 0.52 10.35
CA PHE A 194 -10.06 1.82 10.49
C PHE A 194 -10.95 2.95 9.97
N THR A 195 -11.57 2.76 8.81
CA THR A 195 -12.50 3.72 8.20
C THR A 195 -13.69 4.02 9.11
N GLU A 196 -14.36 2.98 9.61
CA GLU A 196 -15.50 3.14 10.53
C GLU A 196 -15.08 3.81 11.84
N TYR A 197 -13.94 3.40 12.40
CA TYR A 197 -13.40 3.95 13.64
C TYR A 197 -13.09 5.44 13.52
N VAL A 198 -12.34 5.87 12.50
CA VAL A 198 -11.93 7.29 12.40
C VAL A 198 -13.13 8.20 12.14
N LEU A 199 -14.11 7.77 11.35
CA LEU A 199 -15.32 8.55 11.11
C LEU A 199 -16.18 8.64 12.38
N THR A 200 -16.42 7.51 13.04
CA THR A 200 -17.23 7.47 14.27
C THR A 200 -16.60 8.32 15.38
N GLU A 201 -15.29 8.22 15.59
CA GLU A 201 -14.60 9.02 16.60
C GLU A 201 -14.55 10.52 16.26
N TYR A 202 -14.41 10.87 14.98
CA TYR A 202 -14.42 12.26 14.54
C TYR A 202 -15.76 12.94 14.87
N TYR A 203 -16.88 12.29 14.54
CA TYR A 203 -18.23 12.82 14.75
C TYR A 203 -18.77 12.59 16.18
N ASN A 204 -18.08 11.83 17.01
CA ASN A 204 -18.44 11.67 18.42
C ASN A 204 -18.13 12.98 19.19
N SER A 205 -19.19 13.74 19.48
CA SER A 205 -19.13 15.01 20.22
C SER A 205 -18.62 14.86 21.65
N THR A 206 -18.70 13.66 22.22
CA THR A 206 -18.18 13.34 23.56
C THR A 206 -16.75 12.82 23.56
N SER A 207 -16.17 12.51 22.39
CA SER A 207 -14.81 11.98 22.29
C SER A 207 -13.79 13.03 22.72
N LYS A 208 -13.00 12.67 23.74
CA LYS A 208 -11.88 13.45 24.27
C LYS A 208 -10.56 13.13 23.55
N ASP A 209 -10.58 12.18 22.61
CA ASP A 209 -9.42 11.84 21.81
C ASP A 209 -9.30 12.79 20.61
N TYR A 210 -8.49 13.83 20.76
CA TYR A 210 -8.22 14.79 19.68
C TYR A 210 -7.33 14.22 18.57
N ARG A 211 -6.79 13.01 18.74
CA ARG A 211 -5.87 12.40 17.77
C ARG A 211 -6.54 12.20 16.42
N VAL A 212 -7.71 11.56 16.41
CA VAL A 212 -8.51 11.31 15.18
C VAL A 212 -8.99 12.61 14.55
N LYS A 213 -9.46 13.57 15.37
CA LYS A 213 -9.88 14.90 14.90
C LYS A 213 -8.77 15.63 14.16
N ASN A 214 -7.58 15.71 14.79
CA ASN A 214 -6.41 16.32 14.16
C ASN A 214 -6.00 15.59 12.87
N LEU A 215 -6.10 14.26 12.85
CA LEU A 215 -5.76 13.44 11.69
C LEU A 215 -6.62 13.78 10.48
N LEU A 216 -7.95 13.68 10.60
CA LEU A 216 -8.86 13.90 9.49
C LEU A 216 -8.94 15.38 9.07
N ASP A 217 -8.72 16.31 9.99
CA ASP A 217 -8.62 17.74 9.67
C ASP A 217 -7.35 18.09 8.88
N SER A 218 -6.33 17.25 8.92
CA SER A 218 -5.01 17.55 8.34
C SER A 218 -4.72 16.87 7.01
N MET A 219 -5.53 15.91 6.56
CA MET A 219 -5.27 15.16 5.31
C MET A 219 -6.54 14.91 4.48
N ASP A 220 -6.33 14.65 3.19
CA ASP A 220 -7.29 14.06 2.27
C ASP A 220 -6.96 12.56 2.15
N MET A 221 -7.66 11.73 2.90
CA MET A 221 -7.35 10.31 3.07
C MET A 221 -8.12 9.45 2.07
N TYR A 222 -7.43 8.54 1.39
CA TYR A 222 -8.04 7.57 0.49
C TYR A 222 -7.79 6.16 1.00
N VAL A 223 -8.86 5.39 1.20
CA VAL A 223 -8.76 4.01 1.66
C VAL A 223 -9.32 3.11 0.57
N LEU A 224 -8.49 2.22 0.03
CA LEU A 224 -8.84 1.17 -0.92
C LEU A 224 -8.72 -0.19 -0.23
N PRO A 225 -9.82 -0.75 0.33
CA PRO A 225 -9.73 -1.98 1.12
C PRO A 225 -9.31 -3.22 0.31
N SER A 226 -9.58 -3.24 -1.00
CA SER A 226 -9.26 -4.38 -1.87
C SER A 226 -8.85 -3.93 -3.26
N MET A 227 -7.57 -4.13 -3.57
CA MET A 227 -7.04 -3.96 -4.92
C MET A 227 -7.34 -5.18 -5.81
N ASN A 228 -7.44 -6.39 -5.24
CA ASN A 228 -7.73 -7.63 -5.95
C ASN A 228 -9.04 -8.27 -5.47
N PRO A 229 -10.21 -7.67 -5.79
CA PRO A 229 -11.49 -8.22 -5.37
C PRO A 229 -11.78 -9.58 -6.00
N ASP A 230 -11.28 -9.85 -7.21
CA ASP A 230 -11.48 -11.14 -7.89
C ASP A 230 -10.75 -12.27 -7.15
N GLY A 231 -9.47 -12.06 -6.80
CA GLY A 231 -8.69 -13.00 -6.01
C GLY A 231 -9.33 -13.25 -4.64
N TYR A 232 -9.88 -12.22 -4.01
CA TYR A 232 -10.58 -12.35 -2.73
C TYR A 232 -11.80 -13.28 -2.82
N GLU A 233 -12.69 -13.05 -3.79
CA GLU A 233 -13.88 -13.89 -4.00
C GLU A 233 -13.51 -15.34 -4.34
N LEU A 234 -12.38 -15.53 -5.04
CA LEU A 234 -11.83 -16.84 -5.38
C LEU A 234 -10.96 -17.46 -4.27
N LYS A 235 -10.71 -16.73 -3.18
CA LYS A 235 -9.82 -17.12 -2.06
C LYS A 235 -8.42 -17.53 -2.54
N GLN A 236 -7.87 -16.77 -3.47
CA GLN A 236 -6.56 -16.99 -4.07
C GLN A 236 -5.70 -15.72 -4.00
N ARG A 237 -4.38 -15.90 -4.06
CA ARG A 237 -3.42 -14.81 -4.04
C ARG A 237 -3.53 -13.94 -5.29
N GLU A 238 -3.41 -14.58 -6.45
CA GLU A 238 -3.31 -13.92 -7.75
C GLU A 238 -4.64 -13.28 -8.17
N ASN A 239 -4.61 -12.38 -9.17
CA ASN A 239 -5.85 -11.97 -9.83
C ASN A 239 -6.47 -13.13 -10.62
N VAL A 240 -7.66 -12.94 -11.21
CA VAL A 240 -8.37 -14.01 -11.95
C VAL A 240 -7.55 -14.62 -13.11
N ASN A 241 -6.56 -13.88 -13.63
CA ASN A 241 -5.66 -14.32 -14.71
C ASN A 241 -4.39 -15.01 -14.18
N TYR A 242 -4.36 -15.37 -12.90
CA TYR A 242 -3.23 -16.02 -12.24
C TYR A 242 -1.93 -15.20 -12.29
N GLN A 243 -2.05 -13.87 -12.31
CA GLN A 243 -0.90 -12.96 -12.16
C GLN A 243 -0.79 -12.46 -10.71
N ASP A 244 0.44 -12.46 -10.20
CA ASP A 244 0.77 -11.81 -8.92
C ASP A 244 0.87 -10.30 -9.16
N LEU A 245 -0.11 -9.55 -8.65
CA LEU A 245 -0.17 -8.09 -8.85
C LEU A 245 1.00 -7.36 -8.20
N ASN A 246 1.68 -7.95 -7.21
CA ASN A 246 2.90 -7.40 -6.60
C ASN A 246 4.18 -7.87 -7.32
N ARG A 247 4.05 -8.34 -8.56
CA ARG A 247 5.15 -8.60 -9.53
C ARG A 247 4.87 -8.00 -10.91
N ASP A 248 3.82 -7.19 -11.01
CA ASP A 248 3.23 -6.75 -12.28
C ASP A 248 3.49 -5.26 -12.59
N PHE A 249 4.11 -4.52 -11.65
CA PHE A 249 4.51 -3.13 -11.87
C PHE A 249 5.84 -3.03 -12.65
N PRO A 250 6.08 -1.92 -13.37
CA PRO A 250 7.41 -1.57 -13.85
C PRO A 250 8.42 -1.47 -12.70
N ASP A 251 9.65 -1.89 -12.94
CA ASP A 251 10.69 -1.97 -11.91
C ASP A 251 11.97 -1.25 -12.36
N GLN A 252 12.64 -0.55 -11.44
CA GLN A 252 13.84 0.23 -11.71
C GLN A 252 15.10 -0.60 -12.01
N PHE A 253 15.12 -1.88 -11.65
CA PHE A 253 16.24 -2.80 -11.84
C PHE A 253 16.02 -3.79 -12.98
N ILE A 254 14.77 -3.95 -13.44
CA ILE A 254 14.43 -4.83 -14.56
C ILE A 254 14.31 -4.01 -15.85
N PRO A 255 14.96 -4.42 -16.95
CA PRO A 255 14.84 -3.72 -18.23
C PRO A 255 13.39 -3.68 -18.73
N GLU A 256 13.00 -2.55 -19.32
CA GLU A 256 11.65 -2.34 -19.88
C GLU A 256 11.25 -3.42 -20.90
N SER A 257 12.21 -3.97 -21.64
CA SER A 257 11.98 -5.07 -22.59
C SER A 257 11.48 -6.38 -21.94
N GLN A 258 11.62 -6.51 -20.62
CA GLN A 258 11.14 -7.64 -19.84
C GLN A 258 9.85 -7.31 -19.05
N THR A 259 9.41 -6.05 -19.08
CA THR A 259 8.15 -5.63 -18.46
C THR A 259 6.97 -6.15 -19.29
N ARG A 260 5.99 -6.72 -18.60
CA ARG A 260 4.75 -7.24 -19.22
C ARG A 260 3.71 -6.13 -19.29
N GLU A 261 2.71 -6.33 -20.14
CA GLU A 261 1.51 -5.49 -20.14
C GLU A 261 0.79 -5.62 -18.78
N PRO A 262 0.60 -4.51 -18.05
CA PRO A 262 0.00 -4.55 -16.72
C PRO A 262 -1.44 -5.10 -16.74
N GLN A 263 -1.78 -5.87 -15.72
CA GLN A 263 -3.14 -6.28 -15.40
C GLN A 263 -4.04 -5.06 -15.20
N PRO A 264 -5.36 -5.19 -15.40
CA PRO A 264 -6.28 -4.06 -15.24
C PRO A 264 -6.22 -3.45 -13.84
N GLU A 265 -6.03 -4.24 -12.79
CA GLU A 265 -5.85 -3.76 -11.42
C GLU A 265 -4.56 -2.94 -11.24
N THR A 266 -3.44 -3.44 -11.75
CA THR A 266 -2.14 -2.75 -11.75
C THR A 266 -2.22 -1.43 -12.48
N ARG A 267 -2.78 -1.43 -13.70
CA ARG A 267 -2.99 -0.22 -14.52
C ARG A 267 -3.87 0.81 -13.81
N ALA A 268 -4.91 0.36 -13.11
CA ALA A 268 -5.76 1.24 -12.31
C ALA A 268 -4.96 1.94 -11.19
N ILE A 269 -4.11 1.21 -10.46
CA ILE A 269 -3.21 1.79 -9.46
C ILE A 269 -2.20 2.76 -10.08
N MET A 270 -1.55 2.38 -11.18
CA MET A 270 -0.60 3.25 -11.88
C MET A 270 -1.25 4.58 -12.32
N ASN A 271 -2.46 4.51 -12.88
CA ASN A 271 -3.23 5.69 -13.25
C ASN A 271 -3.64 6.52 -12.02
N TRP A 272 -3.96 5.86 -10.92
CA TRP A 272 -4.32 6.52 -9.68
C TRP A 272 -3.16 7.31 -9.06
N PHE A 273 -1.96 6.72 -9.05
CA PHE A 273 -0.71 7.40 -8.66
C PHE A 273 -0.41 8.60 -9.56
N THR A 274 -0.49 8.43 -10.88
CA THR A 274 -0.12 9.51 -11.81
C THR A 274 -1.15 10.63 -11.87
N SER A 275 -2.41 10.36 -11.51
CA SER A 275 -3.50 11.34 -11.47
C SER A 275 -3.64 12.05 -10.12
N ASN A 276 -2.93 11.60 -9.08
CA ASN A 276 -3.00 12.17 -7.73
C ASN A 276 -1.61 12.40 -7.15
N SER A 277 -1.42 13.55 -6.53
CA SER A 277 -0.15 13.87 -5.85
C SER A 277 -0.20 13.35 -4.41
N PHE A 278 -0.13 12.01 -4.26
CA PHE A 278 -0.04 11.35 -2.95
C PHE A 278 1.30 11.66 -2.29
N VAL A 279 1.28 11.92 -0.98
CA VAL A 279 2.47 12.35 -0.23
C VAL A 279 2.97 11.28 0.73
N LEU A 280 2.14 10.28 1.02
CA LEU A 280 2.41 9.15 1.89
C LEU A 280 1.35 8.06 1.64
N GLY A 281 1.75 6.80 1.63
CA GLY A 281 0.82 5.68 1.63
C GLY A 281 1.38 4.40 2.25
N ALA A 282 0.53 3.41 2.48
CA ALA A 282 0.95 2.06 2.82
C ALA A 282 0.12 1.00 2.09
N ASN A 283 0.71 -0.16 1.88
CA ASN A 283 0.01 -1.33 1.40
C ASN A 283 0.08 -2.49 2.41
N PHE A 284 -0.98 -3.30 2.48
CA PHE A 284 -1.17 -4.28 3.55
C PHE A 284 -1.28 -5.71 3.00
N HIS A 285 -0.56 -6.60 3.66
CA HIS A 285 -0.32 -7.99 3.29
C HIS A 285 -0.51 -8.94 4.46
N GLY A 286 -0.42 -10.23 4.16
CA GLY A 286 -0.35 -11.31 5.15
C GLY A 286 0.54 -12.45 4.65
N GLY A 287 1.04 -13.23 5.59
CA GLY A 287 2.04 -14.28 5.38
C GLY A 287 3.24 -14.13 6.32
N ALA A 288 3.42 -12.94 6.92
CA ALA A 288 4.39 -12.65 7.97
C ALA A 288 3.83 -11.58 8.93
N VAL A 289 4.63 -11.19 9.93
CA VAL A 289 4.35 -10.05 10.81
C VAL A 289 5.57 -9.14 10.88
N VAL A 290 5.61 -8.14 10.00
CA VAL A 290 6.74 -7.20 9.84
C VAL A 290 6.35 -5.97 9.03
N ALA A 291 6.95 -4.81 9.33
CA ALA A 291 6.91 -3.65 8.43
C ALA A 291 8.13 -3.70 7.48
N SER A 292 7.90 -4.08 6.23
CA SER A 292 8.92 -4.15 5.18
C SER A 292 9.05 -2.81 4.47
N TYR A 293 10.28 -2.34 4.26
CA TYR A 293 10.55 -1.03 3.69
C TYR A 293 11.52 -1.06 2.49
N PRO A 294 11.44 -0.06 1.58
CA PRO A 294 12.16 -0.05 0.32
C PRO A 294 13.70 -0.05 0.43
N PHE A 295 14.39 -0.50 -0.61
CA PHE A 295 13.82 -1.12 -1.82
C PHE A 295 13.57 -2.62 -1.65
N ASP A 296 12.61 -3.12 -2.43
CA ASP A 296 12.25 -4.54 -2.49
C ASP A 296 13.21 -5.34 -3.40
N GLY A 297 13.75 -4.69 -4.43
CA GLY A 297 14.76 -5.27 -5.33
C GLY A 297 16.16 -4.67 -5.14
N PHE A 298 17.15 -5.21 -5.84
CA PHE A 298 18.49 -4.60 -5.93
C PHE A 298 19.12 -4.81 -7.32
N PRO A 299 20.18 -4.04 -7.69
CA PRO A 299 20.64 -3.96 -9.07
C PRO A 299 21.13 -5.25 -9.75
N SER A 300 21.47 -6.33 -9.01
CA SER A 300 21.94 -7.57 -9.67
C SER A 300 20.82 -8.36 -10.34
N GLY A 301 19.55 -8.08 -9.99
CA GLY A 301 18.40 -8.73 -10.62
C GLY A 301 18.11 -10.16 -10.16
N ASP A 302 18.86 -10.68 -9.18
CA ASP A 302 18.64 -12.04 -8.68
C ASP A 302 17.33 -12.10 -7.91
N ILE A 303 16.33 -12.85 -8.39
CA ILE A 303 14.99 -12.96 -7.76
C ILE A 303 15.05 -13.94 -6.59
N GLY A 304 14.50 -13.54 -5.43
CA GLY A 304 14.42 -14.37 -4.23
C GLY A 304 15.72 -14.52 -3.45
N SER A 305 16.80 -13.85 -3.87
CA SER A 305 18.02 -13.75 -3.07
C SER A 305 17.78 -12.98 -1.77
N GLN A 306 18.45 -13.37 -0.69
CA GLN A 306 18.23 -12.83 0.65
C GLN A 306 19.50 -12.18 1.20
N GLY A 307 19.34 -11.36 2.24
CA GLY A 307 20.45 -10.82 3.03
C GLY A 307 21.13 -9.57 2.46
N VAL A 308 20.65 -9.03 1.34
CA VAL A 308 21.23 -7.83 0.70
C VAL A 308 20.37 -6.61 0.99
N ILE A 309 20.92 -5.62 1.69
CA ILE A 309 20.23 -4.34 1.91
C ILE A 309 20.27 -3.51 0.64
N SER A 310 19.10 -3.09 0.17
CA SER A 310 18.94 -2.14 -0.95
C SER A 310 18.38 -0.82 -0.45
N LYS A 311 19.26 0.19 -0.29
CA LYS A 311 18.86 1.48 0.30
C LYS A 311 18.23 2.40 -0.73
N ALA A 312 17.01 2.86 -0.46
CA ALA A 312 16.43 4.00 -1.16
C ALA A 312 17.08 5.33 -0.75
N PRO A 313 17.05 6.39 -1.59
CA PRO A 313 17.59 7.70 -1.24
C PRO A 313 17.02 8.28 0.07
N ASP A 314 15.76 7.97 0.36
CA ASP A 314 15.02 8.36 1.57
C ASP A 314 15.10 7.32 2.70
N HIS A 315 16.20 6.56 2.79
CA HIS A 315 16.33 5.42 3.72
C HIS A 315 15.90 5.72 5.17
N ASP A 316 16.37 6.82 5.77
CA ASP A 316 16.03 7.18 7.15
C ASP A 316 14.52 7.41 7.35
N LEU A 317 13.85 7.99 6.33
CA LEU A 317 12.40 8.18 6.36
C LEU A 317 11.68 6.83 6.31
N TYR A 318 12.14 5.89 5.48
CA TYR A 318 11.54 4.56 5.39
C TYR A 318 11.73 3.73 6.66
N VAL A 319 12.90 3.83 7.29
CA VAL A 319 13.13 3.23 8.62
C VAL A 319 12.23 3.88 9.67
N LEU A 320 12.06 5.20 9.67
CA LEU A 320 11.12 5.90 10.56
C LEU A 320 9.67 5.44 10.34
N LEU A 321 9.24 5.30 9.09
CA LEU A 321 7.90 4.83 8.73
C LEU A 321 7.66 3.41 9.26
N ALA A 322 8.60 2.49 9.01
CA ALA A 322 8.50 1.10 9.47
C ALA A 322 8.51 1.02 11.00
N ARG A 323 9.41 1.75 11.66
CA ARG A 323 9.46 1.85 13.13
C ARG A 323 8.18 2.42 13.70
N THR A 324 7.63 3.47 13.11
CA THR A 324 6.40 4.09 13.60
C THR A 324 5.25 3.08 13.64
N TYR A 325 5.16 2.18 12.66
CA TYR A 325 4.15 1.14 12.68
C TYR A 325 4.48 0.02 13.68
N ALA A 326 5.69 -0.54 13.58
CA ALA A 326 6.12 -1.69 14.38
C ALA A 326 6.16 -1.39 15.89
N ASP A 327 6.66 -0.22 16.28
CA ASP A 327 6.79 0.19 17.68
C ASP A 327 5.42 0.45 18.34
N ASN A 328 4.39 0.75 17.55
CA ASN A 328 3.01 0.92 18.03
C ASN A 328 2.17 -0.36 17.91
N HIS A 329 2.70 -1.41 17.27
CA HIS A 329 2.00 -2.67 17.08
C HIS A 329 2.28 -3.60 18.25
N LYS A 330 1.23 -4.15 18.87
CA LYS A 330 1.37 -4.94 20.12
C LYS A 330 2.26 -6.16 19.99
N ASN A 331 2.25 -6.80 18.82
CA ASN A 331 2.81 -8.14 18.61
C ASN A 331 3.80 -8.24 17.43
N MET A 332 4.27 -7.12 16.86
CA MET A 332 5.14 -7.14 15.66
C MET A 332 6.62 -7.29 16.03
N MET A 333 7.00 -6.85 17.24
CA MET A 333 8.35 -6.98 17.77
C MET A 333 8.42 -8.07 18.85
N GLY A 334 9.63 -8.59 19.07
CA GLY A 334 9.91 -9.52 20.16
C GLY A 334 11.07 -10.46 19.84
N PRO A 335 11.82 -10.95 20.84
CA PRO A 335 13.00 -11.79 20.62
C PRO A 335 12.67 -13.12 19.92
N ASP A 336 11.43 -13.61 20.06
CA ASP A 336 10.97 -14.88 19.50
C ASP A 336 10.29 -14.70 18.12
N LYS A 337 10.36 -13.50 17.52
CA LYS A 337 9.79 -13.20 16.20
C LYS A 337 10.82 -13.42 15.11
N GLU A 338 10.36 -13.76 13.90
CA GLU A 338 11.21 -13.84 12.69
C GLU A 338 11.99 -12.53 12.48
N PHE A 339 11.33 -11.41 12.73
CA PHE A 339 11.94 -10.07 12.71
C PHE A 339 11.91 -9.48 14.11
N PRO A 340 12.98 -9.64 14.93
CA PRO A 340 12.94 -9.21 16.33
C PRO A 340 12.65 -7.72 16.51
N SER A 341 13.10 -6.89 15.57
CA SER A 341 12.85 -5.45 15.51
C SER A 341 11.50 -5.07 14.91
N GLY A 342 10.73 -6.02 14.38
CA GLY A 342 9.45 -5.78 13.70
C GLY A 342 9.55 -5.05 12.36
N ILE A 343 10.76 -4.81 11.85
CA ILE A 343 11.01 -4.14 10.56
C ILE A 343 12.04 -4.92 9.74
N THR A 344 11.98 -4.79 8.42
CA THR A 344 12.99 -5.33 7.50
C THR A 344 13.12 -4.46 6.24
N ASN A 345 14.29 -4.42 5.63
CA ASN A 345 14.40 -3.94 4.24
C ASN A 345 13.88 -5.05 3.31
N GLY A 346 13.10 -4.69 2.29
CA GLY A 346 12.46 -5.65 1.38
C GLY A 346 13.48 -6.59 0.73
N ALA A 347 14.47 -6.04 0.03
CA ALA A 347 15.53 -6.82 -0.60
C ALA A 347 16.34 -7.67 0.39
N GLN A 348 16.52 -7.20 1.62
CA GLN A 348 17.23 -7.93 2.66
C GLN A 348 16.44 -9.16 3.12
N TRP A 349 15.11 -9.06 3.19
CA TRP A 349 14.25 -10.18 3.50
C TRP A 349 14.27 -11.20 2.35
N TYR A 350 13.84 -10.76 1.17
CA TYR A 350 13.99 -11.47 -0.08
C TYR A 350 13.79 -10.49 -1.24
N SER A 351 14.61 -10.58 -2.28
CA SER A 351 14.46 -9.70 -3.43
C SER A 351 13.17 -9.94 -4.20
N LEU A 352 12.46 -8.84 -4.46
CA LEU A 352 11.20 -8.75 -5.14
C LEU A 352 11.30 -7.65 -6.20
N TYR A 353 10.83 -7.94 -7.41
CA TYR A 353 10.81 -6.99 -8.51
C TYR A 353 9.38 -6.82 -9.05
N GLY A 354 9.07 -5.62 -9.51
CA GLY A 354 7.74 -5.25 -10.01
C GLY A 354 6.69 -5.08 -8.92
N GLY A 355 7.14 -4.66 -7.72
CA GLY A 355 6.28 -4.40 -6.58
C GLY A 355 5.64 -3.01 -6.60
N MET A 356 4.46 -2.89 -6.01
CA MET A 356 3.75 -1.60 -5.93
C MET A 356 4.51 -0.57 -5.07
N GLN A 357 5.18 -1.04 -4.01
CA GLN A 357 5.93 -0.20 -3.08
C GLN A 357 7.02 0.60 -3.79
N ASP A 358 7.91 -0.09 -4.50
CA ASP A 358 9.02 0.53 -5.23
C ASP A 358 8.51 1.41 -6.38
N TYR A 359 7.48 0.97 -7.11
CA TYR A 359 6.83 1.77 -8.16
C TYR A 359 6.30 3.11 -7.63
N GLY A 360 5.60 3.11 -6.49
CA GLY A 360 5.06 4.33 -5.88
C GLY A 360 6.14 5.36 -5.55
N ILE A 361 7.35 4.89 -5.24
CA ILE A 361 8.49 5.73 -4.90
C ILE A 361 9.17 6.25 -6.16
N VAL A 362 9.52 5.36 -7.08
CA VAL A 362 10.31 5.68 -8.26
C VAL A 362 9.50 6.47 -9.27
N ASN A 363 8.25 6.07 -9.52
CA ASN A 363 7.43 6.64 -10.60
C ASN A 363 6.50 7.75 -10.11
N ALA A 364 6.05 7.70 -8.85
CA ALA A 364 5.09 8.68 -8.33
C ALA A 364 5.67 9.59 -7.25
N GLY A 365 6.88 9.34 -6.75
CA GLY A 365 7.49 10.14 -5.69
C GLY A 365 6.74 10.10 -4.36
N CYS A 366 5.89 9.08 -4.15
CA CYS A 366 5.09 8.87 -2.97
C CYS A 366 5.79 7.83 -2.07
N PRO A 367 6.31 8.22 -0.89
CA PRO A 367 6.81 7.25 0.08
C PRO A 367 5.73 6.25 0.45
N GLU A 368 6.07 4.97 0.39
CA GLU A 368 5.24 3.87 0.84
C GLU A 368 6.10 2.76 1.47
N ILE A 369 5.51 2.03 2.42
CA ILE A 369 6.05 0.77 2.92
C ILE A 369 4.96 -0.33 2.91
N THR A 370 5.40 -1.58 3.02
CA THR A 370 4.57 -2.78 3.02
C THR A 370 4.39 -3.29 4.44
N MET A 371 3.13 -3.51 4.85
CA MET A 371 2.77 -3.97 6.19
C MET A 371 2.27 -5.40 6.15
N GLU A 372 3.07 -6.34 6.66
CA GLU A 372 2.68 -7.74 6.85
C GLU A 372 2.01 -7.87 8.22
N LEU A 373 0.71 -8.18 8.25
CA LEU A 373 -0.10 -8.05 9.47
C LEU A 373 -0.34 -9.36 10.22
N SER A 374 -0.07 -10.50 9.59
CA SER A 374 -0.52 -11.80 10.07
C SER A 374 0.28 -12.93 9.44
N ASP A 375 0.80 -13.86 10.24
CA ASP A 375 1.45 -15.09 9.74
C ASP A 375 0.48 -15.92 8.89
N ILE A 376 -0.78 -15.94 9.31
CA ILE A 376 -1.87 -16.59 8.59
C ILE A 376 -2.53 -15.58 7.66
N LYS A 377 -2.50 -15.83 6.35
CA LYS A 377 -3.11 -14.96 5.33
C LYS A 377 -4.61 -14.76 5.49
N SER A 378 -5.33 -15.85 5.82
CA SER A 378 -6.79 -15.86 6.04
C SER A 378 -7.16 -16.52 7.38
N PRO A 379 -7.03 -15.82 8.52
CA PRO A 379 -7.33 -16.37 9.84
C PRO A 379 -8.82 -16.65 10.07
N PRO A 380 -9.21 -17.28 11.18
CA PRO A 380 -10.62 -17.37 11.58
C PRO A 380 -11.18 -15.98 11.89
N GLU A 381 -12.46 -15.74 11.60
CA GLU A 381 -13.13 -14.49 11.99
C GLU A 381 -12.98 -14.18 13.48
N ALA A 382 -12.98 -15.21 14.35
CA ALA A 382 -12.79 -15.06 15.78
C ALA A 382 -11.51 -14.29 16.15
N ALA A 383 -10.48 -14.29 15.30
CA ALA A 383 -9.23 -13.59 15.55
C ALA A 383 -9.26 -12.09 15.16
N LEU A 384 -10.24 -11.63 14.38
CA LEU A 384 -10.22 -10.31 13.75
C LEU A 384 -10.25 -9.15 14.76
N ASP A 385 -10.97 -9.31 15.87
CA ASP A 385 -10.94 -8.33 16.97
C ASP A 385 -9.52 -8.20 17.57
N GLY A 386 -8.78 -9.30 17.65
CA GLY A 386 -7.37 -9.31 18.07
C GLY A 386 -6.48 -8.52 17.12
N PHE A 387 -6.60 -8.79 15.81
CA PHE A 387 -5.86 -8.04 14.79
C PHE A 387 -6.17 -6.54 14.82
N TRP A 388 -7.44 -6.16 14.98
CA TRP A 388 -7.81 -4.75 15.11
C TRP A 388 -7.17 -4.11 16.35
N ASN A 389 -7.24 -4.81 17.49
CA ASN A 389 -6.63 -4.35 18.73
C ASN A 389 -5.10 -4.22 18.66
N ASP A 390 -4.45 -5.00 17.81
CA ASP A 390 -3.00 -4.96 17.61
C ASP A 390 -2.59 -3.83 16.64
N ASN A 391 -3.41 -3.54 15.63
CA ASN A 391 -3.06 -2.64 14.52
C ASN A 391 -3.61 -1.21 14.65
N LYS A 392 -4.70 -1.00 15.39
CA LYS A 392 -5.39 0.31 15.49
C LYS A 392 -4.45 1.48 15.80
N LEU A 393 -3.57 1.32 16.78
CA LEU A 393 -2.64 2.40 17.17
C LEU A 393 -1.54 2.63 16.13
N SER A 394 -1.08 1.57 15.48
CA SER A 394 -0.08 1.62 14.40
C SER A 394 -0.61 2.31 13.14
N LEU A 395 -1.85 2.02 12.74
CA LEU A 395 -2.51 2.68 11.62
C LEU A 395 -2.63 4.19 11.85
N LEU A 396 -3.08 4.60 13.04
CA LEU A 396 -3.09 6.02 13.41
C LEU A 396 -1.68 6.62 13.40
N ALA A 397 -0.72 5.96 14.06
CA ALA A 397 0.65 6.49 14.22
C ALA A 397 1.34 6.68 12.88
N TYR A 398 1.16 5.74 11.96
CA TYR A 398 1.69 5.80 10.62
C TYR A 398 1.12 6.97 9.83
N ALA A 399 -0.20 7.15 9.84
CA ALA A 399 -0.84 8.28 9.16
C ALA A 399 -0.40 9.64 9.74
N GLU A 400 -0.11 9.71 11.04
CA GLU A 400 0.41 10.91 11.70
C GLU A 400 1.85 11.27 11.30
N VAL A 401 2.59 10.38 10.63
CA VAL A 401 3.91 10.73 10.07
C VAL A 401 3.79 11.84 9.04
N ILE A 402 2.61 12.05 8.45
CA ILE A 402 2.36 13.18 7.55
C ILE A 402 2.76 14.52 8.18
N TYR A 403 2.66 14.68 9.50
CA TYR A 403 3.03 15.92 10.20
C TYR A 403 4.52 16.24 10.16
N LYS A 404 5.37 15.25 9.84
CA LYS A 404 6.83 15.38 9.71
C LYS A 404 7.17 15.73 8.27
N GLY A 405 6.70 16.89 7.81
CA GLY A 405 6.87 17.31 6.43
C GLY A 405 6.92 18.82 6.26
N VAL A 406 7.17 19.23 5.03
CA VAL A 406 7.16 20.64 4.61
C VAL A 406 6.15 20.78 3.49
N GLY A 407 5.31 21.80 3.55
CA GLY A 407 4.34 22.07 2.50
C GLY A 407 3.89 23.51 2.46
N GLY A 408 3.31 23.91 1.34
CA GLY A 408 2.84 25.27 1.13
C GLY A 408 2.44 25.53 -0.31
N LEU A 409 2.43 26.81 -0.67
CA LEU A 409 2.04 27.30 -1.98
C LEU A 409 3.24 27.97 -2.67
N ILE A 410 3.35 27.73 -3.97
CA ILE A 410 4.31 28.36 -4.87
C ILE A 410 3.58 29.42 -5.70
N TYR A 411 4.05 30.66 -5.63
CA TYR A 411 3.53 31.81 -6.34
C TYR A 411 4.51 32.31 -7.39
N ASN A 412 4.01 32.90 -8.47
CA ASN A 412 4.82 33.65 -9.43
C ASN A 412 5.18 35.06 -8.91
N ASN A 413 5.91 35.83 -9.71
CA ASN A 413 6.34 37.20 -9.37
C ASN A 413 5.23 38.25 -9.35
N VAL A 414 4.02 37.92 -9.83
CA VAL A 414 2.83 38.79 -9.75
C VAL A 414 1.86 38.35 -8.65
N GLY A 415 2.24 37.35 -7.84
CA GLY A 415 1.48 36.89 -6.67
C GLY A 415 0.39 35.86 -6.97
N GLU A 416 0.35 35.30 -8.17
CA GLU A 416 -0.59 34.24 -8.56
C GLU A 416 0.02 32.86 -8.30
N ARG A 417 -0.81 31.85 -8.04
CA ARG A 417 -0.33 30.46 -7.89
C ARG A 417 0.25 29.97 -9.21
N VAL A 418 1.39 29.28 -9.16
CA VAL A 418 2.00 28.70 -10.36
C VAL A 418 1.12 27.58 -10.90
N ASN A 419 0.94 27.54 -12.22
CA ASN A 419 0.26 26.45 -12.93
C ASN A 419 1.23 25.65 -13.82
N SER A 420 2.54 25.81 -13.63
CA SER A 420 3.57 25.10 -14.38
C SER A 420 4.23 24.02 -13.53
N THR A 421 5.00 23.13 -14.17
CA THR A 421 5.75 22.11 -13.41
C THR A 421 6.85 22.77 -12.60
N CYS A 422 7.00 22.39 -11.33
CA CYS A 422 8.10 22.83 -10.49
C CYS A 422 8.84 21.64 -9.88
N LEU A 423 10.17 21.71 -9.93
CA LEU A 423 11.03 20.78 -9.21
C LEU A 423 11.44 21.42 -7.88
N VAL A 424 11.04 20.78 -6.78
CA VAL A 424 11.48 21.10 -5.42
C VAL A 424 12.60 20.12 -5.07
N THR A 425 13.77 20.63 -4.71
CA THR A 425 14.91 19.80 -4.27
C THR A 425 15.14 20.03 -2.79
N PHE A 426 15.40 18.96 -2.05
CA PHE A 426 15.74 18.97 -0.63
C PHE A 426 17.13 18.38 -0.49
N SER A 427 18.00 19.06 0.24
CA SER A 427 19.36 18.59 0.52
C SER A 427 19.71 18.76 1.99
N ASP A 428 20.40 17.78 2.55
CA ASP A 428 21.00 17.82 3.88
C ASP A 428 22.45 17.36 3.77
N ALA A 429 23.36 18.34 3.73
CA ALA A 429 24.79 18.09 3.56
C ALA A 429 25.38 17.28 4.72
N SER A 430 24.79 17.32 5.91
CA SER A 430 25.29 16.57 7.07
C SER A 430 25.08 15.07 6.95
N ARG A 431 24.14 14.64 6.10
CA ARG A 431 23.78 13.24 5.84
C ARG A 431 24.13 12.77 4.43
N ASP A 432 24.80 13.60 3.63
CA ASP A 432 24.99 13.36 2.18
C ASP A 432 23.67 13.01 1.48
N TYR A 433 22.60 13.73 1.84
CA TYR A 433 21.24 13.41 1.44
C TYR A 433 20.71 14.42 0.43
N LYS A 434 20.08 13.92 -0.63
CA LYS A 434 19.37 14.73 -1.62
C LYS A 434 18.18 13.99 -2.21
N THR A 435 17.00 14.62 -2.20
CA THR A 435 15.80 14.11 -2.86
C THR A 435 15.08 15.23 -3.61
N THR A 436 14.07 14.86 -4.41
CA THR A 436 13.25 15.81 -5.17
C THR A 436 11.77 15.51 -5.04
N HIS A 437 10.95 16.52 -5.30
CA HIS A 437 9.50 16.43 -5.42
C HIS A 437 9.04 17.29 -6.59
N THR A 438 8.24 16.70 -7.48
CA THR A 438 7.69 17.38 -8.64
C THR A 438 6.28 17.86 -8.34
N VAL A 439 6.08 19.17 -8.46
CA VAL A 439 4.76 19.81 -8.42
C VAL A 439 4.26 19.93 -9.84
N LEU A 440 3.04 19.47 -10.10
CA LEU A 440 2.47 19.45 -11.44
C LEU A 440 1.45 20.60 -11.62
N PRO A 441 1.17 21.03 -12.86
CA PRO A 441 0.19 22.07 -13.16
C PRO A 441 -1.15 21.91 -12.42
N ARG A 442 -1.65 20.68 -12.34
CA ARG A 442 -2.91 20.32 -11.67
C ARG A 442 -2.91 20.59 -10.15
N ASP A 443 -1.73 20.64 -9.53
CA ASP A 443 -1.59 20.91 -8.10
C ASP A 443 -1.73 22.40 -7.80
N ASN A 444 -1.77 23.26 -8.83
CA ASN A 444 -2.00 24.70 -8.72
C ASN A 444 -1.05 25.35 -7.69
N GLY A 445 0.22 24.99 -7.78
CA GLY A 445 1.29 25.48 -6.91
C GLY A 445 1.30 24.92 -5.49
N PHE A 446 0.35 24.06 -5.11
CA PHE A 446 0.40 23.34 -3.84
C PHE A 446 1.47 22.25 -3.90
N TYR A 447 2.28 22.16 -2.84
CA TYR A 447 3.27 21.10 -2.69
C TYR A 447 3.34 20.63 -1.25
N TYR A 448 3.73 19.37 -1.08
CA TYR A 448 3.91 18.78 0.23
C TYR A 448 4.86 17.59 0.16
N ARG A 449 5.85 17.55 1.06
CA ARG A 449 6.82 16.46 1.15
C ARG A 449 6.96 16.03 2.61
N VAL A 450 6.64 14.77 2.90
CA VAL A 450 7.02 14.12 4.15
C VAL A 450 8.53 13.92 4.14
N LEU A 451 9.21 14.26 5.23
CA LEU A 451 10.66 14.22 5.36
C LEU A 451 11.05 13.66 6.73
N TYR A 452 12.21 13.01 6.80
CA TYR A 452 12.78 12.69 8.10
C TYR A 452 13.05 13.97 8.92
N PRO A 453 12.84 14.00 10.24
CA PRO A 453 13.18 15.18 11.05
C PRO A 453 14.64 15.60 10.89
N GLY A 454 14.88 16.88 10.58
CA GLY A 454 16.22 17.37 10.24
C GLY A 454 16.20 18.78 9.66
N SER A 455 17.39 19.28 9.32
CA SER A 455 17.58 20.58 8.66
C SER A 455 17.84 20.37 7.18
N TYR A 456 17.12 21.09 6.34
CA TYR A 456 17.20 20.96 4.89
C TYR A 456 17.44 22.31 4.24
N ASP A 457 18.34 22.34 3.26
CA ASP A 457 18.35 23.37 2.24
C ASP A 457 17.39 22.96 1.12
N MET A 458 16.41 23.82 0.87
CA MET A 458 15.39 23.61 -0.15
C MET A 458 15.59 24.57 -1.31
N THR A 459 15.40 24.05 -2.52
CA THR A 459 15.36 24.87 -3.73
C THR A 459 14.11 24.60 -4.55
N VAL A 460 13.57 25.63 -5.19
CA VAL A 460 12.41 25.52 -6.09
C VAL A 460 12.78 26.12 -7.44
N LYS A 461 12.55 25.34 -8.50
CA LYS A 461 12.66 25.77 -9.89
C LYS A 461 11.40 25.39 -10.65
N CYS A 462 10.68 26.37 -11.16
CA CYS A 462 9.52 26.15 -12.02
C CYS A 462 9.87 26.31 -13.50
N GLU A 463 9.15 25.62 -14.38
CA GLU A 463 9.26 25.84 -15.82
C GLU A 463 9.01 27.32 -16.14
N GLY A 464 9.86 27.89 -17.01
CA GLY A 464 9.84 29.32 -17.35
C GLY A 464 10.49 30.25 -16.32
N SER A 465 10.75 29.79 -15.09
CA SER A 465 11.52 30.59 -14.12
C SER A 465 13.02 30.59 -14.47
N LYS A 466 13.63 31.78 -14.46
CA LYS A 466 15.07 31.94 -14.73
C LYS A 466 15.94 31.76 -13.48
N GLN A 467 15.36 31.95 -12.30
CA GLN A 467 16.08 31.91 -11.03
C GLN A 467 15.64 30.72 -10.18
N LEU A 468 16.62 30.11 -9.52
CA LEU A 468 16.41 29.14 -8.46
C LEU A 468 16.14 29.90 -7.16
N SER A 469 15.03 29.63 -6.50
CA SER A 469 14.75 30.15 -5.16
C SER A 469 15.29 29.17 -4.12
N THR A 470 15.99 29.65 -3.09
CA THR A 470 16.59 28.82 -2.03
C THR A 470 16.15 29.30 -0.64
N LYS A 471 15.81 28.36 0.25
CA LYS A 471 15.53 28.61 1.67
C LYS A 471 15.97 27.41 2.50
N SER A 472 16.42 27.65 3.74
CA SER A 472 16.64 26.57 4.71
C SER A 472 15.38 26.38 5.56
N VAL A 473 15.11 25.14 5.98
CA VAL A 473 13.96 24.76 6.80
C VAL A 473 14.33 23.68 7.80
N VAL A 474 13.63 23.66 8.94
CA VAL A 474 13.76 22.61 9.95
C VAL A 474 12.46 21.81 10.02
N VAL A 475 12.57 20.49 9.95
CA VAL A 475 11.48 19.54 10.15
C VAL A 475 11.58 19.00 11.57
N ASN A 476 10.63 19.36 12.42
CA ASN A 476 10.65 19.00 13.84
C ASN A 476 10.07 17.62 14.10
N LYS A 477 10.76 16.81 14.92
CA LYS A 477 10.34 15.44 15.25
C LYS A 477 8.99 15.37 15.99
N ASP A 478 8.73 16.34 16.87
CA ASP A 478 7.55 16.38 17.75
C ASP A 478 6.40 17.23 17.18
N SER A 479 6.51 17.64 15.91
CA SER A 479 5.49 18.49 15.30
C SER A 479 4.17 17.73 15.12
N LYS A 480 3.06 18.40 15.46
CA LYS A 480 1.70 17.94 15.18
C LYS A 480 1.10 18.56 13.92
N LYS A 481 1.90 19.34 13.20
CA LYS A 481 1.55 19.98 11.93
C LYS A 481 2.78 20.05 11.02
N PRO A 482 2.61 19.98 9.69
CA PRO A 482 3.70 20.27 8.77
C PRO A 482 4.34 21.64 9.00
N THR A 483 5.62 21.76 8.65
CA THR A 483 6.29 23.06 8.58
C THR A 483 5.76 23.82 7.35
N PRO A 484 5.05 24.95 7.53
CA PRO A 484 4.53 25.72 6.41
C PRO A 484 5.65 26.49 5.71
N LEU A 485 5.74 26.39 4.38
CA LEU A 485 6.74 27.12 3.61
C LEU A 485 6.20 27.52 2.23
N ASN A 486 5.97 28.82 2.04
CA ASN A 486 5.53 29.36 0.75
C ASN A 486 6.72 29.88 -0.08
N TRP A 487 6.56 29.88 -1.40
CA TRP A 487 7.57 30.32 -2.36
C TRP A 487 7.05 31.42 -3.26
N MET A 488 7.95 32.30 -3.68
CA MET A 488 7.72 33.25 -4.76
C MET A 488 8.83 33.04 -5.79
N VAL A 489 8.46 32.61 -7.00
CA VAL A 489 9.38 32.33 -8.10
C VAL A 489 9.16 33.36 -9.22
N GLY A 490 10.23 33.79 -9.90
CA GLY A 490 10.12 34.85 -10.90
C GLY A 490 11.21 34.83 -11.97
N SER A 491 10.91 35.41 -13.13
CA SER A 491 11.91 35.99 -14.03
C SER A 491 12.28 37.38 -13.49
N SER A 492 13.57 37.67 -13.32
CA SER A 492 14.03 38.97 -12.82
C SER A 492 13.35 40.15 -13.54
N ALA A 493 12.70 41.03 -12.78
CA ALA A 493 12.73 42.44 -13.14
C ALA A 493 14.12 42.96 -12.77
N SER A 494 14.71 43.73 -13.68
CA SER A 494 15.91 44.54 -13.48
C SER A 494 15.96 45.18 -12.09
N ARG A 495 17.15 45.21 -11.49
CA ARG A 495 17.47 46.07 -10.33
C ARG A 495 16.79 47.44 -10.50
N PRO A 496 16.17 48.02 -9.46
CA PRO A 496 15.90 49.45 -9.49
C PRO A 496 17.24 50.14 -9.62
N GLY A 497 17.45 50.81 -10.74
CA GLY A 497 18.57 51.72 -10.91
C GLY A 497 18.52 52.75 -9.80
N GLN A 498 19.68 53.05 -9.22
CA GLN A 498 19.91 54.25 -8.44
C GLN A 498 19.42 55.45 -9.25
N LEU A 499 18.27 56.01 -8.89
CA LEU A 499 18.00 57.41 -9.12
C LEU A 499 18.66 58.16 -7.97
N ALA A 500 19.89 58.59 -8.22
CA ALA A 500 20.48 59.70 -7.50
C ALA A 500 19.55 60.91 -7.69
N THR A 501 18.84 61.30 -6.64
CA THR A 501 18.42 62.69 -6.46
C THR A 501 18.76 63.12 -5.04
N SER A 502 19.42 64.27 -5.02
CA SER A 502 20.01 64.98 -3.92
C SER A 502 19.02 65.32 -2.81
N GLY A 503 19.56 65.47 -1.60
CA GLY A 503 18.83 65.59 -0.35
C GLY A 503 17.89 66.79 -0.22
N SER A 504 16.98 66.66 0.74
CA SER A 504 16.78 67.67 1.79
C SER A 504 15.93 67.07 2.91
N SER A 505 16.41 67.30 4.13
CA SER A 505 15.86 66.97 5.43
C SER A 505 14.42 67.46 5.67
N THR A 506 13.63 66.70 6.41
CA THR A 506 13.17 67.06 7.78
C THR A 506 12.30 65.96 8.39
N LEU A 507 12.55 65.68 9.68
CA LEU A 507 11.68 64.88 10.55
C LEU A 507 10.35 65.60 10.77
N ASN A 508 9.26 64.83 10.94
CA ASN A 508 8.27 65.08 11.99
C ASN A 508 7.44 63.82 12.27
N VAL A 509 7.13 63.63 13.55
CA VAL A 509 6.53 62.44 14.17
C VAL A 509 5.20 62.86 14.82
N ILE A 510 4.18 61.97 14.72
CA ILE A 510 2.89 61.81 15.46
C ILE A 510 1.76 62.88 15.32
N PRO A 511 0.47 62.63 15.69
CA PRO A 511 -0.42 61.43 15.69
C PRO A 511 -1.83 61.60 15.05
N PHE A 512 -2.50 60.45 14.86
CA PHE A 512 -3.94 60.12 15.06
C PHE A 512 -4.98 61.25 15.25
N TYR A 513 -6.07 61.21 14.45
CA TYR A 513 -7.44 61.43 14.92
C TYR A 513 -8.47 60.63 14.09
N LEU A 514 -9.43 60.04 14.81
CA LEU A 514 -10.63 59.35 14.30
C LEU A 514 -11.53 60.29 13.49
N LEU A 515 -12.25 59.75 12.49
CA LEU A 515 -13.58 60.26 12.14
C LEU A 515 -14.55 59.10 11.88
N ILE A 516 -15.54 59.01 12.76
CA ILE A 516 -16.77 58.21 12.64
C ILE A 516 -17.77 59.05 11.83
N VAL A 517 -18.39 58.49 10.80
CA VAL A 517 -19.65 59.01 10.26
C VAL A 517 -20.60 57.83 9.95
N TYR A 518 -21.70 57.81 10.69
CA TYR A 518 -22.92 57.04 10.44
C TYR A 518 -23.68 57.63 9.24
N ILE A 519 -24.23 56.79 8.37
CA ILE A 519 -25.42 57.12 7.58
C ILE A 519 -26.38 55.92 7.63
N VAL A 520 -27.51 56.13 8.32
CA VAL A 520 -28.75 55.35 8.24
C VAL A 520 -29.85 56.32 7.85
N PHE A 521 -30.58 56.01 6.78
CA PHE A 521 -32.00 56.29 6.46
C PHE A 521 -32.15 55.75 5.02
N GLY A 522 -32.94 54.73 4.70
CA GLY A 522 -34.31 54.44 5.13
C GLY A 522 -35.27 55.08 4.12
N LEU A 523 -35.96 54.27 3.30
CA LEU A 523 -37.36 54.42 2.89
C LEU A 523 -37.80 53.29 1.94
N PHE A 524 -38.88 52.62 2.38
CA PHE A 524 -39.75 51.59 1.77
C PHE A 524 -39.40 50.12 1.96
#